data_AF-A0A922LQT9-F1
#
_entry.id   AF-A0A922LQT9-F1
#
_cell.length_a   1.000
_cell.length_b   1.000
_cell.length_c   1.000
_cell.angle_alpha   90.00
_cell.angle_beta   90.00
_cell.angle_gamma   90.00
#
_symmetry.space_group_name_H-M   'P 1'
#
loop_
_entity.id
_entity.type
_entity.pdbx_description
1 polymer ?
#
loop_
_entity_poly.entity_id
_entity_poly.type
_entity_poly.pdbx_seq_one_letter_code
_entity_poly.pdbx_strand_id
1 'polypeptide(L)'
;MCGRTACALEPSTICAKCQLNLRNNKEIGQPNWHNAPGGQKYNPSYNISPGSFTPVLVSNQFTDTKDKGHSLQVMRWGLIPAFIHGDSTSTFHTFNARIESLLDKRSYKCSLQEGKRCVVVVQGFYEWKVGIKKKQPFYFCPSGNHTNIF
;
A
#
# COMPACT_ATOMS: atom_id res chain seq x y z
N MET A 1 -7.07 -4.02 -12.91
CA MET A 1 -7.14 -3.64 -11.49
C MET A 1 -6.32 -4.71 -10.79
N CYS A 2 -5.15 -4.34 -10.27
CA CYS A 2 -4.21 -5.33 -9.79
C CYS A 2 -4.76 -6.02 -8.53
N GLY A 3 -4.72 -7.34 -8.52
CA GLY A 3 -5.17 -8.18 -7.40
C GLY A 3 -4.05 -9.03 -6.80
N ARG A 4 -2.80 -8.78 -7.22
CA ARG A 4 -1.62 -9.42 -6.67
C ARG A 4 -0.40 -8.52 -6.78
N THR A 5 0.44 -8.52 -5.75
CA THR A 5 1.69 -7.76 -5.72
C THR A 5 2.85 -8.62 -5.22
N ALA A 6 4.07 -8.17 -5.49
CA ALA A 6 5.28 -8.69 -4.88
C ALA A 6 5.88 -7.61 -3.98
N CYS A 7 6.20 -7.97 -2.74
CA CYS A 7 7.00 -7.18 -1.82
C CYS A 7 7.70 -8.17 -0.89
N ALA A 8 8.89 -8.59 -1.29
CA ALA A 8 9.72 -9.61 -0.67
C ALA A 8 10.99 -9.05 -0.04
N LEU A 9 11.11 -7.71 0.04
CA LEU A 9 12.24 -7.04 0.66
C LEU A 9 12.06 -6.96 2.19
N GLU A 10 13.18 -7.02 2.91
CA GLU A 10 13.22 -6.80 4.35
C GLU A 10 12.84 -5.36 4.71
N PRO A 11 12.18 -5.12 5.87
CA PRO A 11 11.78 -3.78 6.32
C PRO A 11 12.89 -2.74 6.24
N SER A 12 14.11 -3.08 6.66
CA SER A 12 15.27 -2.18 6.61
C SER A 12 15.64 -1.76 5.18
N THR A 13 15.51 -2.67 4.22
CA THR A 13 15.75 -2.38 2.80
C THR A 13 14.67 -1.47 2.23
N ILE A 14 13.42 -1.66 2.65
CA ILE A 14 12.30 -0.80 2.26
C ILE A 14 12.50 0.61 2.82
N CYS A 15 12.85 0.76 4.11
CA CYS A 15 13.16 2.05 4.72
C CYS A 15 14.30 2.77 3.97
N ALA A 16 15.37 2.05 3.63
CA ALA A 16 16.49 2.62 2.90
C ALA A 16 16.10 3.09 1.48
N LYS A 17 15.19 2.39 0.80
CA LYS A 17 14.74 2.74 -0.56
C LYS A 17 13.66 3.82 -0.57
N CYS A 18 12.90 3.98 0.50
CA CYS A 18 11.88 5.03 0.64
C CYS A 18 12.44 6.35 1.20
N GLN A 19 13.73 6.64 1.01
CA GLN A 19 14.30 7.94 1.37
C GLN A 19 13.62 9.07 0.59
N LEU A 20 13.09 10.04 1.33
CA LEU A 20 12.32 11.14 0.75
C LEU A 20 13.16 12.40 0.66
N ASN A 21 13.41 12.84 -0.58
CA ASN A 21 13.91 14.19 -0.84
C ASN A 21 12.73 15.14 -0.97
N LEU A 22 12.55 16.05 -0.01
CA LEU A 22 11.60 17.13 -0.17
C LEU A 22 12.07 18.11 -1.25
N ARG A 23 11.10 18.74 -1.95
CA ARG A 23 11.34 19.77 -2.97
C ARG A 23 12.23 20.95 -2.52
N ASN A 24 12.47 21.11 -1.22
CA ASN A 24 13.28 22.19 -0.64
C ASN A 24 14.69 21.74 -0.19
N ASN A 25 15.22 20.61 -0.70
CA ASN A 25 16.54 20.07 -0.33
C ASN A 25 16.75 19.84 1.18
N LYS A 26 15.67 19.69 1.95
CA LYS A 26 15.76 19.26 3.34
C LYS A 26 15.62 17.74 3.34
N GLU A 27 16.74 17.05 3.57
CA GLU A 27 16.75 15.61 3.76
C GLU A 27 15.88 15.29 4.98
N ILE A 28 14.75 14.64 4.73
CA ILE A 28 14.08 13.87 5.76
C ILE A 28 14.75 12.51 5.64
N GLY A 29 15.46 12.09 6.69
CA GLY A 29 16.14 10.81 6.71
C GLY A 29 15.20 9.62 6.44
N GLN A 30 15.70 8.42 6.63
CA GLN A 30 14.89 7.21 6.37
C GLN A 30 13.58 7.24 7.17
N PRO A 31 12.43 6.91 6.54
CA PRO A 31 11.16 6.88 7.24
C PRO A 31 11.19 5.81 8.33
N ASN A 32 10.58 6.13 9.48
CA ASN A 32 10.43 5.17 10.57
C ASN A 32 9.44 4.07 10.18
N TRP A 33 9.72 2.85 10.61
CA TRP A 33 8.86 1.68 10.39
C TRP A 33 7.91 1.46 11.56
N HIS A 34 6.62 1.32 11.28
CA HIS A 34 5.59 1.02 12.25
C HIS A 34 4.79 -0.23 11.84
N ASN A 35 4.66 -1.19 12.77
CA ASN A 35 3.86 -2.39 12.56
C ASN A 35 2.35 -2.08 12.57
N ALA A 36 1.56 -3.02 12.08
CA ALA A 36 0.11 -2.88 12.09
C ALA A 36 -0.44 -2.98 13.53
N PRO A 37 -1.56 -2.30 13.84
CA PRO A 37 -2.26 -2.49 15.11
C PRO A 37 -2.64 -3.96 15.34
N GLY A 38 -2.71 -4.38 16.60
CA GLY A 38 -3.16 -5.73 16.96
C GLY A 38 -2.16 -6.85 16.64
N GLY A 39 -0.87 -6.53 16.53
CA GLY A 39 0.20 -7.51 16.37
C GLY A 39 0.32 -8.13 14.97
N GLN A 40 -0.47 -7.67 14.01
CA GLN A 40 -0.37 -8.07 12.61
C GLN A 40 0.97 -7.60 12.03
N LYS A 41 1.58 -8.44 11.19
CA LYS A 41 2.95 -8.21 10.69
C LYS A 41 2.97 -8.24 9.17
N TYR A 42 3.86 -7.44 8.61
CA TYR A 42 4.28 -7.60 7.23
C TYR A 42 5.07 -8.91 7.10
N ASN A 43 4.71 -9.71 6.10
CA ASN A 43 5.41 -10.94 5.75
C ASN A 43 5.93 -10.80 4.31
N PRO A 44 7.25 -10.65 4.09
CA PRO A 44 7.83 -10.56 2.76
C PRO A 44 7.39 -11.72 1.87
N SER A 45 6.89 -11.41 0.67
CA SER A 45 6.38 -12.42 -0.26
C SER A 45 6.38 -11.91 -1.70
N TYR A 46 6.67 -12.81 -2.64
CA TYR A 46 6.50 -12.59 -4.07
C TYR A 46 5.04 -12.70 -4.53
N ASN A 47 4.12 -13.07 -3.65
CA ASN A 47 2.73 -13.36 -4.02
C ASN A 47 1.75 -12.89 -2.93
N ILE A 48 1.59 -11.58 -2.81
CA ILE A 48 0.74 -10.92 -1.82
C ILE A 48 -0.66 -10.72 -2.42
N SER A 49 -1.71 -11.00 -1.64
CA SER A 49 -3.12 -10.88 -2.04
C SER A 49 -3.88 -9.85 -1.18
N PRO A 50 -5.06 -9.41 -1.64
CA PRO A 50 -5.96 -8.60 -0.82
C PRO A 50 -6.23 -9.25 0.55
N GLY A 51 -6.27 -8.42 1.59
CA GLY A 51 -6.39 -8.83 2.99
C GLY A 51 -5.05 -9.05 3.70
N SER A 52 -3.95 -9.21 2.97
CA SER A 52 -2.60 -9.23 3.55
C SER A 52 -2.19 -7.85 4.09
N PHE A 53 -1.19 -7.85 4.97
CA PHE A 53 -0.62 -6.64 5.57
C PHE A 53 0.66 -6.23 4.82
N THR A 54 0.68 -5.02 4.27
CA THR A 54 1.74 -4.52 3.38
C THR A 54 2.24 -3.15 3.83
N PRO A 55 3.51 -2.82 3.59
CA PRO A 55 4.04 -1.51 3.91
C PRO A 55 3.44 -0.43 2.99
N VAL A 56 3.04 0.67 3.60
CA VAL A 56 2.61 1.88 2.91
C VAL A 56 3.33 3.08 3.49
N LEU A 57 3.71 4.03 2.65
CA LEU A 57 4.23 5.31 3.09
C LEU A 57 3.05 6.25 3.37
N VAL A 58 3.01 6.83 4.56
CA VAL A 58 1.94 7.70 5.04
C VAL A 58 2.50 8.98 5.64
N SER A 59 1.73 10.06 5.58
CA SER A 59 2.09 11.30 6.28
C SER A 59 1.97 11.12 7.79
N ASN A 60 2.96 11.63 8.53
CA ASN A 60 3.01 11.53 9.98
C ASN A 60 1.84 12.21 10.69
N GLN A 61 1.12 13.13 10.01
CA GLN A 61 -0.10 13.74 10.54
C GLN A 61 -1.22 12.72 10.81
N PHE A 62 -1.12 11.51 10.25
CA PHE A 62 -2.06 10.40 10.45
C PHE A 62 -1.46 9.26 11.28
N THR A 63 -0.35 9.52 11.98
CA THR A 63 0.35 8.55 12.82
C THR A 63 0.50 9.07 14.24
N ASP A 64 0.91 8.21 15.17
CA ASP A 64 1.12 8.59 16.57
C ASP A 64 2.46 9.31 16.83
N THR A 65 3.32 9.50 15.81
CA THR A 65 4.56 10.25 15.97
C THR A 65 4.31 11.77 15.97
N LYS A 66 5.10 12.49 16.75
CA LYS A 66 5.13 13.97 16.77
C LYS A 66 6.00 14.56 15.65
N ASP A 67 6.74 13.73 14.92
CA ASP A 67 7.67 14.17 13.89
C ASP A 67 6.93 14.63 12.63
N LYS A 68 7.41 15.69 12.00
CA LYS A 68 6.95 16.07 10.66
C LYS A 68 7.52 15.11 9.62
N GLY A 69 6.77 14.84 8.57
CA GLY A 69 7.25 14.03 7.44
C GLY A 69 6.35 12.86 7.14
N HIS A 70 6.98 11.73 6.81
CA HIS A 70 6.31 10.48 6.47
C HIS A 70 6.97 9.31 7.18
N SER A 71 6.17 8.27 7.39
CA SER A 71 6.60 7.01 7.97
C SER A 71 6.09 5.84 7.14
N LEU A 72 6.79 4.71 7.24
CA LEU A 72 6.31 3.44 6.71
C LEU A 72 5.41 2.79 7.75
N GLN A 73 4.19 2.49 7.38
CA GLN A 73 3.23 1.81 8.23
C GLN A 73 2.74 0.53 7.55
N VAL A 74 2.69 -0.55 8.31
CA VAL A 74 2.08 -1.80 7.83
C VAL A 74 0.56 -1.66 7.92
N MET A 75 -0.13 -1.80 6.79
CA MET A 75 -1.58 -1.67 6.69
C MET A 75 -2.19 -2.85 5.93
N ARG A 76 -3.46 -3.15 6.20
CA ARG A 76 -4.23 -4.15 5.46
C ARG A 76 -4.48 -3.68 4.03
N TRP A 77 -4.19 -4.53 3.04
CA TRP A 77 -4.61 -4.29 1.66
C TRP A 77 -6.11 -4.56 1.49
N GLY A 78 -6.89 -3.53 1.69
CA GLY A 78 -8.35 -3.56 1.59
C GLY A 78 -8.94 -2.63 2.63
N LEU A 79 -9.50 -1.51 2.17
CA LEU A 79 -10.05 -0.50 3.06
C LEU A 79 -11.27 -1.07 3.80
N ILE A 80 -11.32 -0.88 5.11
CA ILE A 80 -12.53 -1.16 5.90
C ILE A 80 -13.20 0.20 6.15
N PRO A 81 -14.30 0.54 5.44
CA PRO A 81 -15.03 1.76 5.71
C PRO A 81 -15.45 1.88 7.18
N ALA A 82 -15.38 3.08 7.74
CA ALA A 82 -15.65 3.33 9.16
C ALA A 82 -17.07 2.97 9.64
N PHE A 83 -18.04 2.89 8.70
CA PHE A 83 -19.42 2.48 8.99
C PHE A 83 -19.63 0.96 9.01
N ILE A 84 -18.59 0.18 8.72
CA ILE A 84 -18.63 -1.28 8.79
C ILE A 84 -18.25 -1.72 10.20
N HIS A 85 -19.07 -2.57 10.78
CA HIS A 85 -18.85 -3.15 12.11
C HIS A 85 -18.92 -4.69 12.05
N GLY A 86 -18.17 -5.35 12.93
CA GLY A 86 -18.12 -6.82 13.02
C GLY A 86 -17.45 -7.52 11.83
N ASP A 87 -17.73 -8.81 11.65
CA ASP A 87 -17.10 -9.69 10.64
C ASP A 87 -17.57 -9.46 9.19
N SER A 88 -18.36 -8.42 8.95
CA SER A 88 -18.84 -8.01 7.62
C SER A 88 -17.74 -7.43 6.70
N THR A 89 -16.49 -7.42 7.16
CA THR A 89 -15.31 -6.97 6.40
C THR A 89 -15.03 -7.82 5.14
N SER A 90 -15.58 -9.03 5.07
CA SER A 90 -15.40 -9.96 3.94
C SER A 90 -16.28 -9.65 2.73
N THR A 91 -17.36 -8.87 2.91
CA THR A 91 -18.36 -8.61 1.85
C THR A 91 -17.97 -7.48 0.90
N PHE A 92 -16.92 -6.72 1.21
CA PHE A 92 -16.54 -5.53 0.45
C PHE A 92 -15.22 -5.71 -0.31
N HIS A 93 -15.29 -5.60 -1.64
CA HIS A 93 -14.12 -5.60 -2.53
C HIS A 93 -13.47 -4.21 -2.62
N THR A 94 -12.92 -3.73 -1.51
CA THR A 94 -12.32 -2.40 -1.35
C THR A 94 -10.79 -2.39 -1.46
N PHE A 95 -10.24 -3.39 -2.12
CA PHE A 95 -8.79 -3.51 -2.38
C PHE A 95 -8.34 -2.68 -3.61
N ASN A 96 -9.28 -2.22 -4.44
CA ASN A 96 -9.06 -1.25 -5.51
C ASN A 96 -10.12 -0.15 -5.47
N ALA A 97 -9.72 1.07 -5.84
CA ALA A 97 -10.62 2.20 -6.04
C ALA A 97 -10.39 2.81 -7.44
N ARG A 98 -11.46 2.96 -8.20
CA ARG A 98 -11.43 3.59 -9.53
C ARG A 98 -11.41 5.10 -9.37
N ILE A 99 -10.41 5.77 -9.97
CA ILE A 99 -10.23 7.23 -9.87
C ILE A 99 -11.47 7.99 -10.36
N GLU A 100 -12.13 7.45 -11.38
CA GLU A 100 -13.32 8.01 -12.03
C GLU A 100 -14.52 8.10 -11.08
N SER A 101 -14.58 7.24 -10.06
CA SER A 101 -15.71 7.15 -9.11
C SER A 101 -15.29 7.41 -7.66
N LEU A 102 -14.04 7.81 -7.44
CA LEU A 102 -13.43 7.87 -6.12
C LEU A 102 -14.15 8.87 -5.19
N LEU A 103 -14.62 9.99 -5.76
CA LEU A 103 -15.30 11.07 -5.04
C LEU A 103 -16.78 10.77 -4.76
N ASP A 104 -17.39 9.87 -5.52
CA ASP A 104 -18.83 9.55 -5.39
C ASP A 104 -19.07 8.41 -4.40
N LYS A 105 -18.11 7.49 -4.26
CA LYS A 105 -18.25 6.33 -3.38
C LYS A 105 -18.03 6.70 -1.91
N ARG A 106 -19.08 6.49 -1.10
CA ARG A 106 -19.06 6.67 0.38
C ARG A 106 -17.88 5.98 1.06
N SER A 107 -17.45 4.82 0.56
CA SER A 107 -16.30 4.07 1.09
C SER A 107 -14.99 4.84 1.04
N TYR A 108 -14.78 5.73 0.06
CA TYR A 108 -13.51 6.41 -0.19
C TYR A 108 -13.57 7.91 0.04
N LYS A 109 -14.73 8.52 -0.21
CA LYS A 109 -14.93 9.98 -0.21
C LYS A 109 -14.40 10.65 1.07
N CYS A 110 -14.80 10.18 2.24
CA CYS A 110 -14.39 10.80 3.51
C CYS A 110 -12.88 10.71 3.72
N SER A 111 -12.28 9.53 3.55
CA SER A 111 -10.84 9.34 3.71
C SER A 111 -10.04 10.20 2.74
N LEU A 112 -10.51 10.35 1.49
CA LEU A 112 -9.87 11.21 0.52
C LEU A 112 -9.95 12.69 0.91
N GLN A 113 -11.12 13.17 1.34
CA GLN A 113 -11.34 14.55 1.75
C GLN A 113 -10.53 14.93 3.00
N GLU A 114 -10.39 13.99 3.94
CA GLU A 114 -9.53 14.15 5.13
C GLU A 114 -8.03 14.09 4.79
N GLY A 115 -7.68 13.75 3.55
CA GLY A 115 -6.30 13.69 3.09
C GLY A 115 -5.55 12.41 3.47
N LYS A 116 -6.26 11.33 3.87
CA LYS A 116 -5.70 10.01 4.23
C LYS A 116 -5.18 9.25 3.00
N ARG A 117 -4.23 9.85 2.31
CA ARG A 117 -3.52 9.26 1.16
C ARG A 117 -2.30 8.50 1.64
N CYS A 118 -2.01 7.38 0.99
CA CYS A 118 -0.80 6.60 1.20
C CYS A 118 -0.20 6.19 -0.15
N VAL A 119 1.08 5.85 -0.14
CA VAL A 119 1.75 5.21 -1.28
C VAL A 119 2.00 3.75 -0.90
N VAL A 120 1.42 2.82 -1.66
CA VAL A 120 1.61 1.39 -1.43
C VAL A 120 2.97 0.97 -1.99
N VAL A 121 3.82 0.42 -1.14
CA VAL A 121 5.20 0.06 -1.52
C VAL A 121 5.26 -1.39 -1.99
N VAL A 122 5.67 -1.59 -3.25
CA VAL A 122 5.76 -2.92 -3.88
C VAL A 122 6.97 -2.99 -4.81
N GLN A 123 7.54 -4.18 -4.99
CA GLN A 123 8.53 -4.43 -6.06
C GLN A 123 7.86 -4.51 -7.45
N GLY A 124 6.57 -4.85 -7.46
CA GLY A 124 5.79 -4.97 -8.68
C GLY A 124 4.42 -5.57 -8.42
N PHE A 125 3.65 -5.70 -9.49
CA PHE A 125 2.31 -6.27 -9.44
C PHE A 125 2.08 -7.23 -10.59
N TYR A 126 1.12 -8.15 -10.39
CA TYR A 126 0.73 -9.11 -11.41
C TYR A 126 -0.61 -8.73 -12.02
N GLU A 127 -0.70 -8.87 -13.33
CA GLU A 127 -1.95 -8.79 -14.07
C GLU A 127 -2.09 -9.97 -15.02
N TRP A 128 -3.33 -10.36 -15.27
CA TRP A 128 -3.64 -11.52 -16.10
C TRP A 128 -4.20 -11.07 -17.44
N LYS A 129 -3.45 -11.32 -18.51
CA LYS A 129 -3.96 -11.15 -19.87
C LYS A 129 -4.98 -12.26 -20.14
N VAL A 130 -6.21 -11.87 -20.42
CA VAL A 130 -7.29 -12.79 -20.80
C VAL A 130 -7.06 -13.24 -22.24
N GLY A 131 -6.83 -14.54 -22.45
CA GLY A 131 -6.79 -15.18 -23.75
C GLY A 131 -8.00 -16.08 -23.98
N ILE A 132 -8.14 -16.62 -25.20
CA ILE A 132 -9.31 -17.43 -25.63
C ILE A 132 -9.50 -18.69 -24.76
N LYS A 133 -8.42 -19.34 -24.32
CA LYS A 133 -8.50 -20.61 -23.55
C LYS A 133 -7.94 -20.54 -22.12
N LYS A 134 -7.01 -19.63 -21.84
CA LYS A 134 -6.32 -19.51 -20.55
C LYS A 134 -5.97 -18.05 -20.26
N LYS A 135 -5.86 -17.72 -18.97
CA LYS A 135 -5.31 -16.45 -18.50
C LYS A 135 -3.80 -16.57 -18.35
N GLN A 136 -3.04 -15.69 -19.00
CA GLN A 136 -1.59 -15.62 -18.88
C GLN A 136 -1.21 -14.57 -17.83
N PRO A 137 -0.52 -14.93 -16.74
CA PRO A 137 0.01 -13.95 -15.80
C PRO A 137 1.21 -13.20 -16.39
N PHE A 138 1.30 -11.91 -16.08
CA PHE A 138 2.44 -11.04 -16.34
C PHE A 138 2.83 -10.33 -15.05
N TYR A 139 4.13 -10.13 -14.86
CA TYR A 139 4.69 -9.34 -13.76
C TYR A 139 5.15 -7.99 -14.30
N PHE A 140 4.72 -6.91 -13.66
CA PHE A 140 5.08 -5.54 -13.99
C PHE A 140 5.90 -4.97 -12.83
N CYS A 141 7.10 -4.49 -13.12
CA CYS A 141 8.03 -3.92 -12.15
C CYS A 141 8.79 -2.73 -12.77
N PRO A 142 9.43 -1.89 -11.94
CA PRO A 142 10.33 -0.86 -12.44
C PRO A 142 11.45 -1.48 -13.27
N SER A 143 11.88 -0.79 -14.34
CA SER A 143 13.06 -1.19 -15.11
C SER A 143 14.30 -1.23 -14.22
N GLY A 144 15.20 -2.19 -14.47
CA GLY A 144 16.45 -2.33 -13.73
C GLY A 144 16.45 -3.55 -12.80
N ASN A 145 17.00 -3.39 -11.60
CA ASN A 145 17.22 -4.50 -10.68
C ASN A 145 15.91 -4.95 -10.00
N HIS A 146 15.81 -6.25 -9.68
CA HIS A 146 14.67 -6.87 -8.99
C HIS A 146 14.42 -6.31 -7.58
N THR A 147 15.36 -5.54 -7.03
CA THR A 147 15.22 -4.84 -5.75
C THR A 147 14.55 -3.47 -5.86
N ASN A 148 14.25 -2.99 -7.07
CA ASN A 148 13.54 -1.73 -7.25
C ASN A 148 12.10 -1.83 -6.75
N ILE A 149 11.58 -0.72 -6.23
CA ILE A 149 10.21 -0.59 -5.71
C ILE A 149 9.50 0.53 -6.46
N PHE A 150 8.18 0.38 -6.63
CA PHE A 150 7.26 1.45 -6.98
C PHE A 150 6.92 2.30 -5.76
#